data_AF-A0A9D8TQ33-F1
#
_entry.id   AF-A0A9D8TQ33-F1
#
_cell.length_a   1.000
_cell.length_b   1.000
_cell.length_c   1.000
_cell.angle_alpha   90.00
_cell.angle_beta   90.00
_cell.angle_gamma   90.00
#
_symmetry.space_group_name_H-M   'P 1'
#
loop_
_entity.id
_entity.type
_entity.pdbx_description
1 polymer ?
#
loop_
_entity_poly.entity_id
_entity_poly.type
_entity_poly.pdbx_seq_one_letter_code
_entity_poly.pdbx_strand_id
1 'polypeptide(L)' 'QRSKGLGENEPDMMWQTTMNPATRRLIMITPSDAAETVRVFETLMGDALAERTKYIEENGYKYLAEADV' A
#
# COMPACT_ATOMS: atom_id res chain seq x y z
N GLN A 1 -2.03 20.62 8.62
CA GLN A 1 -2.12 20.72 7.15
C GLN A 1 -2.23 19.31 6.59
N ARG A 2 -3.15 19.02 5.66
CA ARG A 2 -3.23 17.72 4.99
C ARG A 2 -2.30 17.77 3.78
N SER A 3 -1.23 16.98 3.81
CA SER A 3 -0.35 16.79 2.67
C SER A 3 -1.01 15.84 1.67
N LYS A 4 -1.05 16.20 0.39
CA LYS A 4 -1.53 15.33 -0.69
C LYS A 4 -0.42 14.50 -1.32
N GLY A 5 0.83 14.77 -0.96
CA GLY A 5 1.99 14.06 -1.45
C GLY A 5 3.28 14.57 -0.81
N LEU A 6 4.32 13.73 -0.79
CA LEU A 6 5.57 14.04 -0.09
C LEU A 6 6.25 15.33 -0.58
N GLY A 7 6.00 15.75 -1.83
CA GLY A 7 6.55 16.99 -2.38
C GLY A 7 5.95 18.29 -1.81
N GLU A 8 4.82 18.21 -1.08
CA GLU A 8 4.23 19.35 -0.38
C GLU A 8 4.82 19.56 1.03
N ASN A 9 5.71 18.65 1.47
CA ASN A 9 6.25 18.67 2.82
C ASN A 9 7.60 19.39 2.88
N GLU A 10 7.72 20.31 3.82
CA GLU A 10 9.01 20.92 4.15
C GLU A 10 10.02 19.89 4.69
N PRO A 11 11.33 20.07 4.44
CA PRO A 11 12.37 19.10 4.85
C PRO A 11 12.33 18.74 6.34
N ASP A 12 12.11 19.72 7.23
CA ASP A 12 12.07 19.48 8.68
C ASP A 12 10.89 18.60 9.09
N MET A 13 9.75 18.74 8.41
CA MET A 13 8.57 17.90 8.64
C MET A 13 8.84 16.46 8.19
N MET A 14 9.47 16.28 7.03
CA MET A 14 9.88 14.97 6.52
C MET A 14 10.84 14.26 7.48
N TRP A 15 11.83 14.99 8.00
CA TRP A 15 12.76 14.46 8.98
C TRP A 15 12.04 13.91 10.22
N GLN A 16 11.17 14.70 10.83
CA GLN A 16 10.49 14.32 12.07
C GLN A 16 9.52 13.15 11.90
N THR A 17 8.88 13.03 10.73
CA THR A 17 7.77 12.08 10.52
C THR A 17 8.17 10.78 9.83
N THR A 18 9.06 10.83 8.83
CA THR A 18 9.32 9.68 7.94
C THR A 18 10.78 9.27 7.87
N MET A 19 11.74 10.20 8.03
CA MET A 19 13.15 9.89 7.76
C MET A 19 13.99 9.59 9.00
N ASN A 20 13.76 10.27 10.13
CA ASN A 20 14.57 10.12 11.33
C ASN A 20 14.46 8.69 11.91
N PRO A 21 15.58 7.93 12.02
CA PRO A 21 15.56 6.57 12.54
C PRO A 21 14.96 6.41 13.94
N ALA A 22 15.01 7.46 14.76
CA ALA A 22 14.47 7.44 16.12
C ALA A 22 12.94 7.60 16.17
N THR A 23 12.32 8.22 15.15
CA THR A 23 10.87 8.54 15.16
C THR A 23 10.10 7.88 14.03
N ARG A 24 10.77 7.49 12.94
CA ARG A 24 10.13 6.85 11.78
C ARG A 24 9.53 5.50 12.13
N ARG A 25 8.45 5.15 11.45
CA ARG A 25 7.82 3.82 11.51
C ARG A 25 7.98 3.15 10.16
N LEU A 26 8.75 2.07 10.11
CA LEU A 26 8.95 1.28 8.90
C LEU A 26 8.19 -0.05 9.02
N ILE A 27 7.63 -0.51 7.90
CA ILE A 27 7.04 -1.83 7.77
C ILE A 27 8.04 -2.69 7.01
N MET A 28 8.53 -3.76 7.63
CA MET A 28 9.40 -4.72 6.97
C MET A 28 8.55 -5.72 6.19
N ILE A 29 8.76 -5.79 4.88
CA ILE A 29 8.11 -6.78 4.04
C ILE A 29 8.87 -8.09 4.15
N THR A 30 8.18 -9.14 4.61
CA THR A 30 8.74 -10.49 4.70
C THR A 30 8.14 -11.38 3.61
N PRO A 31 8.89 -12.33 3.06
CA PRO A 31 8.34 -13.31 2.13
C PRO A 31 7.17 -14.09 2.76
N SER A 32 6.12 -14.32 1.97
CA SER A 32 5.01 -15.21 2.32
C SER A 32 5.11 -16.51 1.50
N ASP A 33 4.08 -17.34 1.54
CA ASP A 33 3.96 -18.51 0.67
C ASP A 33 4.10 -18.10 -0.81
N ALA A 34 4.99 -18.77 -1.52
CA ALA A 34 5.36 -18.39 -2.88
C ALA A 34 4.21 -18.59 -3.87
N ALA A 35 3.42 -19.66 -3.71
CA ALA A 35 2.32 -19.95 -4.63
C ALA A 35 1.19 -18.94 -4.45
N GLU A 36 0.84 -18.61 -3.20
CA GLU A 36 -0.16 -17.59 -2.91
C GLU A 36 0.30 -16.19 -3.36
N THR A 37 1.58 -15.87 -3.17
CA THR A 37 2.15 -14.61 -3.65
C THR A 37 1.98 -14.50 -5.17
N VAL A 38 2.40 -15.50 -5.94
CA VAL A 38 2.25 -15.50 -7.41
C VAL A 38 0.79 -15.34 -7.81
N ARG A 39 -0.13 -16.06 -7.17
CA ARG A 39 -1.56 -15.95 -7.44
C ARG A 39 -2.08 -14.53 -7.26
N VAL A 40 -1.75 -13.88 -6.14
CA VAL A 40 -2.17 -12.50 -5.86
C VAL A 40 -1.57 -11.50 -6.85
N PHE A 41 -0.28 -11.67 -7.21
CA PHE A 41 0.36 -10.83 -8.20
C PHE A 41 -0.29 -10.97 -9.59
N GLU A 42 -0.61 -12.18 -10.03
CA GLU A 42 -1.27 -12.39 -11.32
C GLU A 42 -2.70 -11.80 -11.32
N THR A 43 -3.48 -12.05 -10.27
CA THR A 43 -4.84 -11.52 -10.17
C THR A 43 -4.85 -9.98 -10.16
N LEU A 44 -3.91 -9.32 -9.49
CA LEU A 44 -3.90 -7.85 -9.32
C LEU A 44 -3.11 -7.11 -10.41
N MET A 45 -2.03 -7.69 -10.92
CA MET A 45 -1.06 -7.04 -11.81
C MET A 45 -0.94 -7.71 -13.18
N GLY A 46 -1.58 -8.86 -13.38
CA GLY A 46 -1.60 -9.57 -14.66
C GLY A 46 -2.58 -8.97 -15.68
N ASP A 47 -2.68 -9.63 -16.83
CA ASP A 47 -3.43 -9.13 -17.99
C ASP A 47 -4.94 -9.44 -17.93
N ALA A 48 -5.36 -10.32 -17.01
CA ALA A 48 -6.74 -10.78 -16.88
C ALA A 48 -7.67 -9.74 -16.22
N LEU A 49 -8.09 -8.73 -17.00
CA LEU A 49 -8.94 -7.63 -16.52
C LEU A 49 -10.22 -8.09 -15.80
N ALA A 50 -10.93 -9.07 -16.37
CA ALA A 50 -12.20 -9.54 -15.81
C ALA A 50 -12.02 -10.18 -14.42
N GLU A 51 -10.93 -10.92 -14.23
CA GLU A 51 -10.61 -11.55 -12.94
C GLU A 51 -10.29 -10.50 -11.89
N ARG A 52 -9.48 -9.50 -12.25
CA ARG A 52 -9.15 -8.38 -11.38
C ARG A 52 -10.39 -7.60 -10.95
N THR A 53 -11.28 -7.26 -11.89
CA THR A 53 -12.53 -6.54 -11.59
C THR A 53 -13.37 -7.32 -10.60
N LYS A 54 -13.60 -8.61 -10.86
CA LYS A 54 -14.36 -9.49 -9.95
C LYS A 54 -13.73 -9.54 -8.56
N TYR A 55 -12.41 -9.67 -8.48
CA TYR A 55 -11.69 -9.70 -7.20
C TYR A 55 -11.92 -8.41 -6.39
N ILE A 56 -11.84 -7.24 -7.04
CA ILE A 56 -12.06 -5.94 -6.41
C ILE A 56 -13.52 -5.80 -5.94
N GLU A 57 -14.49 -6.21 -6.74
CA GLU A 57 -15.91 -6.17 -6.35
C GLU A 57 -16.20 -7.04 -5.12
N GLU A 58 -15.62 -8.25 -5.07
CA GLU A 58 -15.84 -9.21 -3.99
C GLU A 58 -15.07 -8.88 -2.70
N ASN A 59 -13.94 -8.17 -2.79
CA ASN A 59 -13.02 -7.98 -1.66
C ASN A 59 -12.75 -6.51 -1.29
N GLY A 60 -13.08 -5.55 -2.15
CA GLY A 60 -12.70 -4.14 -1.97
C GLY A 60 -13.21 -3.53 -0.66
N TYR A 61 -14.43 -3.88 -0.25
CA TYR A 61 -15.02 -3.37 1.00
C TYR A 61 -14.21 -3.74 2.26
N LYS A 62 -13.45 -4.84 2.22
CA LYS A 62 -12.66 -5.34 3.36
C LYS A 62 -11.56 -4.37 3.77
N TYR A 63 -11.11 -3.54 2.83
CA TYR A 63 -9.96 -2.65 3.02
C TYR A 63 -10.35 -1.17 3.18
N LEU A 64 -11.65 -0.84 3.16
CA LEU A 64 -12.12 0.55 3.24
C LEU A 64 -11.73 1.25 4.55
N ALA A 65 -11.67 0.51 5.66
CA ALA A 65 -11.27 1.06 6.96
C ALA A 65 -9.78 1.40 7.02
N GLU A 66 -8.96 0.80 6.16
CA GLU A 66 -7.51 0.99 6.07
C GLU A 66 -7.13 1.97 4.94
N ALA A 67 -8.07 2.29 4.06
CA ALA A 67 -7.87 3.23 2.98
C ALA A 67 -7.85 4.66 3.54
N ASP A 68 -6.74 5.36 3.30
CA ASP A 68 -6.52 6.74 3.75
C ASP A 68 -7.25 7.76 2.83
N VAL A 69 -8.58 7.60 2.70
CA VAL A 69 -9.47 8.40 1.83
C VAL A 69 -10.01 9.64 2.56
#